data_AF-A7SW43-F1
#
_entry.id   AF-A7SW43-F1
#
_cell.length_a   1.000
_cell.length_b   1.000
_cell.length_c   1.000
_cell.angle_alpha   90.00
_cell.angle_beta   90.00
_cell.angle_gamma   90.00
#
_symmetry.space_group_name_H-M   'P 1'
#
loop_
_entity.id
_entity.type
_entity.pdbx_description
1 polymer ?
#
loop_
_entity_poly.entity_id
_entity_poly.type
_entity_poly.pdbx_seq_one_letter_code
_entity_poly.pdbx_strand_id
1 'polypeptide(L)' 'VERRIRPWINKKIVEYIGEEEPTLTEFICSKVLSGSPPKSILDDVSMVLDEEAEVFVVKMWRLLIYETEAKKIGLVK' A
#
# COMPACT_ATOMS: atom_id res chain seq x y z
N VAL A 1 9.35 -2.76 3.25
CA VAL A 1 7.97 -3.17 2.88
C VAL A 1 7.41 -4.21 3.84
N GLU A 2 8.08 -5.34 4.06
CA GLU A 2 7.54 -6.47 4.84
C GLU A 2 7.09 -6.18 6.27
N ARG A 3 7.83 -5.37 7.04
CA ARG A 3 7.52 -5.19 8.47
C ARG A 3 6.34 -4.26 8.76
N ARG A 4 6.05 -3.30 7.89
CA ARG A 4 5.10 -2.20 8.16
C ARG A 4 4.12 -1.97 7.02
N ILE A 5 4.62 -1.88 5.80
CA ILE A 5 3.80 -1.62 4.61
C ILE A 5 2.87 -2.80 4.32
N ARG A 6 3.41 -4.04 4.26
CA ARG A 6 2.60 -5.23 3.96
C ARG A 6 1.50 -5.49 5.00
N PRO A 7 1.77 -5.45 6.33
CA PRO A 7 0.71 -5.58 7.33
C PRO A 7 -0.34 -4.47 7.24
N TRP A 8 0.07 -3.25 6.93
CA TRP A 8 -0.87 -2.13 6.74
C TRP A 8 -1.76 -2.33 5.51
N ILE A 9 -1.18 -2.76 4.38
CA ILE A 9 -1.94 -3.09 3.16
C ILE A 9 -2.96 -4.20 3.47
N ASN A 10 -2.52 -5.33 4.05
CA ASN A 10 -3.43 -6.44 4.37
C ASN A 10 -4.59 -5.98 5.24
N LYS A 11 -4.31 -5.22 6.31
CA LYS A 11 -5.34 -4.68 7.18
C LYS A 11 -6.35 -3.80 6.43
N LYS A 12 -5.87 -2.96 5.51
CA LYS A 12 -6.74 -2.09 4.71
C LYS A 12 -7.56 -2.86 3.69
N ILE A 13 -6.99 -3.86 3.04
CA ILE A 13 -7.73 -4.74 2.13
C ILE A 13 -8.88 -5.43 2.87
N VAL A 14 -8.63 -5.98 4.07
CA VAL A 14 -9.70 -6.58 4.91
C VAL A 14 -10.75 -5.54 5.30
N GLU A 15 -10.36 -4.31 5.66
CA GLU A 15 -11.31 -3.24 5.99
C GLU A 15 -12.20 -2.83 4.81
N TYR A 16 -11.69 -2.89 3.57
CA TYR A 16 -12.43 -2.49 2.37
C TYR A 16 -13.27 -3.63 1.77
N ILE A 17 -12.76 -4.85 1.76
CA ILE A 17 -13.40 -6.01 1.10
C ILE A 17 -14.22 -6.85 2.09
N GLY A 18 -13.88 -6.80 3.38
CA GLY A 18 -14.52 -7.61 4.44
C GLY A 18 -13.85 -8.97 4.68
N GLU A 19 -12.88 -9.34 3.84
CA GLU A 19 -12.10 -10.59 3.97
C GLU A 19 -10.64 -10.40 3.54
N GLU A 20 -9.79 -11.39 3.85
CA GLU A 20 -8.41 -11.38 3.39
C GLU A 20 -8.36 -11.64 1.88
N GLU A 21 -7.67 -10.77 1.15
CA GLU A 21 -7.38 -10.97 -0.27
C GLU A 21 -5.84 -10.97 -0.47
N PRO A 22 -5.17 -12.13 -0.28
CA PRO A 22 -3.72 -12.24 -0.34
C PRO A 22 -3.16 -11.88 -1.71
N THR A 23 -3.86 -12.21 -2.79
CA THR A 23 -3.46 -11.96 -4.17
C THR A 23 -3.36 -10.47 -4.46
N LEU A 24 -4.36 -9.70 -4.05
CA LEU A 24 -4.36 -8.23 -4.17
C LEU A 24 -3.27 -7.60 -3.30
N THR A 25 -3.12 -8.09 -2.07
CA THR A 25 -2.07 -7.63 -1.16
C THR A 25 -0.68 -7.83 -1.75
N GLU A 26 -0.42 -9.01 -2.33
CA GLU A 26 0.85 -9.35 -2.97
C GLU A 26 1.07 -8.52 -4.24
N PHE A 27 0.04 -8.35 -5.07
CA PHE A 27 0.09 -7.51 -6.25
C PHE A 27 0.49 -6.05 -5.90
N ILE A 28 -0.17 -5.44 -4.92
CA ILE A 28 0.15 -4.06 -4.48
C ILE A 28 1.58 -4.00 -3.92
N CYS A 29 1.99 -4.98 -3.10
CA CYS A 29 3.35 -5.05 -2.58
C CYS A 29 4.40 -5.14 -3.70
N SER A 30 4.13 -5.90 -4.76
CA SER A 30 5.02 -6.05 -5.91
C SER A 30 5.21 -4.73 -6.66
N LYS A 31 4.13 -3.95 -6.87
CA LYS A 31 4.17 -2.64 -7.52
C LYS A 31 4.95 -1.61 -6.70
N VAL A 32 4.78 -1.65 -5.37
CA VAL A 32 5.55 -0.80 -4.45
C VAL A 32 7.04 -1.16 -4.52
N LEU A 33 7.39 -2.45 -4.51
CA LEU A 33 8.77 -2.92 -4.59
C LEU A 33 9.43 -2.61 -5.94
N SER A 34 8.65 -2.60 -7.03
CA SER A 34 9.15 -2.22 -8.36
C SER A 34 9.32 -0.71 -8.54
N GLY A 35 8.98 0.10 -7.54
CA GLY A 35 9.06 1.56 -7.62
C GLY A 35 8.04 2.16 -8.58
N SER A 36 6.90 1.48 -8.78
CA SER A 36 5.83 1.97 -9.65
C SER A 36 5.30 3.33 -9.17
N PRO A 37 4.96 4.27 -10.06
CA PRO A 37 4.40 5.55 -9.66
C PRO A 37 3.01 5.37 -8.99
N PRO A 38 2.62 6.27 -8.08
CA PRO A 38 1.38 6.13 -7.32
C PRO A 38 0.14 6.08 -8.22
N LYS A 39 0.16 6.83 -9.33
CA LYS A 39 -0.93 6.86 -10.30
C LYS A 39 -1.15 5.49 -10.95
N SER A 40 -0.07 4.78 -11.30
CA SER A 40 -0.20 3.42 -11.85
C SER A 40 -0.82 2.46 -10.84
N ILE A 41 -0.45 2.56 -9.56
CA ILE A 41 -1.01 1.71 -8.52
C ILE A 41 -2.49 2.05 -8.29
N LEU A 42 -2.83 3.34 -8.29
CA LEU A 42 -4.20 3.80 -8.19
C LEU A 42 -5.06 3.25 -9.32
N ASP A 43 -4.60 3.35 -10.57
CA ASP A 43 -5.37 2.90 -11.73
C ASP A 43 -5.65 1.38 -11.65
N ASP A 44 -4.66 0.58 -11.25
CA ASP A 44 -4.85 -0.87 -11.07
C ASP A 44 -5.78 -1.20 -9.89
N VAL A 45 -5.61 -0.53 -8.74
CA VAL A 45 -6.40 -0.80 -7.52
C VAL A 45 -7.83 -0.31 -7.65
N SER A 46 -8.07 0.73 -8.46
CA SER A 46 -9.42 1.26 -8.74
C SER A 46 -10.31 0.24 -9.45
N MET A 47 -9.73 -0.76 -10.14
CA MET A 47 -10.51 -1.85 -10.75
C MET A 47 -11.17 -2.78 -9.71
N VAL A 48 -10.73 -2.72 -8.45
CA VAL A 48 -11.21 -3.61 -7.37
C VAL A 48 -11.89 -2.82 -6.25
N LEU A 49 -11.34 -1.64 -5.90
CA LEU A 49 -11.82 -0.82 -4.78
C LEU A 49 -12.61 0.42 -5.21
N ASP A 50 -12.87 0.61 -6.49
CA ASP A 50 -13.61 1.76 -7.05
C ASP A 50 -13.17 3.10 -6.43
N GLU A 51 -14.10 3.86 -5.85
CA GLU A 51 -13.86 5.18 -5.25
C GLU A 51 -12.98 5.14 -3.98
N GLU A 52 -12.93 4.01 -3.28
CA GLU A 52 -12.10 3.85 -2.08
C GLU A 52 -10.60 3.71 -2.40
N ALA A 53 -10.25 3.40 -3.65
CA ALA A 53 -8.88 3.24 -4.10
C ALA A 53 -8.03 4.51 -3.92
N GLU A 54 -8.62 5.69 -4.15
CA GLU A 54 -7.88 6.96 -4.03
C GLU A 54 -7.41 7.19 -2.60
N VAL A 55 -8.33 7.05 -1.63
CA VAL A 55 -8.04 7.22 -0.21
C VAL A 55 -7.03 6.17 0.26
N PHE A 56 -7.17 4.93 -0.21
CA PHE A 56 -6.22 3.86 0.07
C PHE A 56 -4.81 4.22 -0.41
N VAL A 57 -4.65 4.59 -1.69
CA VAL A 57 -3.33 4.88 -2.28
C VAL A 57 -2.70 6.12 -1.63
N VAL A 58 -3.47 7.18 -1.36
CA VAL A 58 -2.96 8.39 -0.68
C VAL A 58 -2.40 8.03 0.70
N LYS A 59 -3.14 7.24 1.50
CA LYS A 59 -2.69 6.83 2.84
C LYS A 59 -1.48 5.90 2.75
N MET A 60 -1.46 4.99 1.78
CA MET A 60 -0.31 4.11 1.53
C MET A 60 0.93 4.91 1.16
N TRP A 61 0.81 5.90 0.28
CA TRP A 61 1.91 6.73 -0.17
C TRP A 61 2.48 7.57 0.96
N ARG A 62 1.61 8.14 1.81
CA ARG A 62 2.02 8.86 3.01
C ARG A 62 2.83 7.96 3.96
N LEU A 63 2.41 6.70 4.14
CA LEU A 63 3.15 5.73 4.94
C LEU A 63 4.51 5.40 4.32
N LEU A 64 4.59 5.22 3.00
CA LEU A 64 5.84 4.94 2.29
C LEU A 64 6.86 6.08 2.44
N ILE A 65 6.41 7.34 2.27
CA ILE A 65 7.25 8.52 2.48
C ILE A 65 7.76 8.53 3.92
N TYR A 66 6.86 8.38 4.90
CA TYR A 66 7.23 8.37 6.32
C TYR A 66 8.27 7.29 6.63
N GLU A 67 8.02 6.03 6.24
CA GLU A 67 8.93 4.92 6.54
C GLU A 67 10.29 5.09 5.84
N THR A 68 10.29 5.66 4.63
CA THR A 68 11.53 5.96 3.89
C THR A 68 12.36 7.03 4.60
N GLU A 69 11.75 8.16 4.97
CA GLU A 69 12.44 9.25 5.66
C GLU A 69 12.85 8.87 7.09
N ALA A 70 11.97 8.19 7.83
CA ALA A 70 12.27 7.69 9.17
C ALA A 70 13.46 6.72 9.17
N LYS A 71 13.58 5.87 8.13
CA LYS A 71 14.73 4.97 7.98
C LYS A 71 16.01 5.75 7.66
N LYS A 72 15.95 6.77 6.80
CA LYS A 72 17.11 7.61 6.45
C LYS A 72 17.72 8.30 7.67
N ILE A 73 16.90 8.73 8.63
CA ILE A 73 17.35 9.41 9.86
C ILE A 73 17.57 8.46 11.05
N GLY A 74 17.38 7.14 10.87
CA GLY A 74 17.58 6.14 11.92
C GLY A 74 16.48 6.08 12.99
N LEU A 75 15.30 6.66 12.74
CA LEU A 75 14.15 6.62 13.66
C LEU A 75 13.48 5.24 13.71
N VAL A 76 13.59 4.46 12.62
CA VAL A 76 13.06 3.09 12.53
C VAL A 76 14.14 2.12 12.03
N LYS A 77 14.16 0.90 12.59
CA LYS A 77 15.12 -0.17 12.27
C LYS A 77 14.67 -1.08 11.12
#